data_AF-A0A0B6YUR4-F1
#
_entry.id   AF-A0A0B6YUR4-F1
#
_cell.length_a   1.000
_cell.length_b   1.000
_cell.length_c   1.000
_cell.angle_alpha   90.00
_cell.angle_beta   90.00
_cell.angle_gamma   90.00
#
_symmetry.space_group_name_H-M   'P 1'
#
loop_
_entity.id
_entity.type
_entity.pdbx_description
1 polymer ?
#
loop_
_entity_poly.entity_id
_entity_poly.type
_entity_poly.pdbx_seq_one_letter_code
_entity_poly.pdbx_strand_id
1 'polypeptide(L)'
;MSTRLDRLFLLLDTGSTSLIRKSAAEQLGDVVRLHPYEINNLMSKTHVYLRSSSWETRVAAGQAVDAIAKNVPQWEPRGAPKSESSMESFVLTGTVLFS
;
A
#
# COMPACT_ATOMS: atom_id res chain seq x y z
N MET A 1 -3.70 18.10 19.52
CA MET A 1 -3.10 16.83 19.99
C MET A 1 -2.63 16.05 18.77
N SER A 2 -1.37 15.60 18.72
CA SER A 2 -0.82 14.81 17.61
C SER A 2 -1.07 13.32 17.86
N THR A 3 -1.75 12.63 16.95
CA THR A 3 -1.96 11.18 17.04
C THR A 3 -0.73 10.42 16.54
N ARG A 4 -0.59 9.13 16.89
CA ARG A 4 0.50 8.28 16.39
C ARG A 4 0.51 8.22 14.85
N LEU A 5 -0.67 8.24 14.25
CA LEU A 5 -0.88 8.22 12.80
C LEU A 5 -0.38 9.53 12.16
N ASP A 6 -0.65 10.68 12.76
CA ASP A 6 -0.13 11.96 12.28
C ASP A 6 1.41 12.03 12.33
N ARG A 7 2.04 11.34 13.31
CA ARG A 7 3.50 11.24 13.37
C ARG A 7 4.08 10.39 12.23
N LEU A 8 3.39 9.33 11.82
CA LEU A 8 3.81 8.53 10.65
C LEU A 8 3.78 9.37 9.37
N PHE A 9 2.72 10.16 9.19
CA PHE A 9 2.64 11.08 8.06
C PHE A 9 3.68 12.20 8.11
N LEU A 10 3.98 12.72 9.31
CA LEU A 10 5.07 13.68 9.47
C LEU A 10 6.43 13.06 9.13
N LEU A 11 6.70 11.83 9.59
CA LEU A 11 7.91 11.07 9.25
C LEU A 11 8.09 10.82 7.75
N LEU A 12 6.98 10.78 7.03
CA LEU A 12 6.96 10.63 5.58
C LEU A 12 7.47 11.88 4.86
N ASP A 13 7.25 13.06 5.45
CA ASP A 13 7.70 14.37 4.94
C ASP A 13 9.07 14.77 5.48
N THR A 14 9.30 14.58 6.79
CA THR A 14 10.51 15.00 7.50
C THR A 14 11.56 13.89 7.67
N GLY A 15 11.33 12.71 7.09
CA GLY A 15 12.22 11.58 7.22
C GLY A 15 13.59 11.87 6.62
N SER A 16 14.63 11.86 7.46
CA SER A 16 16.00 12.22 7.08
C SER A 16 16.62 11.33 6.01
N THR A 17 16.13 10.08 5.89
CA THR A 17 16.64 9.08 4.94
C THR A 17 15.46 8.43 4.21
N SER A 18 15.67 8.08 2.94
CA SER A 18 14.70 7.32 2.13
C SER A 18 14.22 6.03 2.81
N LEU A 19 15.10 5.35 3.55
CA LEU A 19 14.76 4.14 4.31
C LEU A 19 13.72 4.39 5.40
N ILE A 20 13.82 5.51 6.12
CA ILE A 20 12.89 5.87 7.19
C ILE A 20 11.52 6.16 6.60
N ARG A 21 11.47 6.91 5.49
CA ARG A 21 10.23 7.20 4.76
C ARG A 21 9.55 5.93 4.25
N LYS A 22 10.34 4.98 3.74
CA LYS A 22 9.85 3.67 3.30
C LYS A 22 9.28 2.86 4.47
N SER A 23 9.97 2.80 5.60
CA SER A 23 9.48 2.10 6.79
C SER A 23 8.20 2.74 7.34
N ALA A 24 8.08 4.07 7.30
CA ALA A 24 6.85 4.77 7.68
C ALA A 24 5.68 4.43 6.72
N ALA A 25 5.95 4.37 5.41
CA ALA A 25 4.98 3.96 4.40
C ALA A 25 4.49 2.51 4.61
N GLU A 26 5.39 1.57 4.93
CA GLU A 26 5.05 0.19 5.27
C GLU A 26 4.16 0.11 6.51
N GLN A 27 4.48 0.89 7.56
CA GLN A 27 3.66 0.95 8.77
C GLN A 27 2.25 1.50 8.51
N LEU A 28 2.11 2.48 7.61
CA LEU A 28 0.78 2.96 7.18
C LEU A 28 -0.05 1.84 6.53
N GLY A 29 0.59 0.96 5.76
CA GLY A 29 -0.06 -0.23 5.19
C GLY A 29 -0.52 -1.22 6.25
N ASP A 30 0.33 -1.51 7.24
CA ASP A 30 -0.02 -2.40 8.37
C ASP A 30 -1.19 -1.87 9.20
N VAL A 31 -1.28 -0.56 9.40
CA VAL A 31 -2.41 0.07 10.11
C VAL A 31 -3.72 -0.17 9.36
N VAL A 32 -3.73 -0.09 8.02
CA VAL A 32 -4.92 -0.37 7.20
C VAL A 32 -5.33 -1.84 7.30
N ARG A 33 -4.37 -2.76 7.38
CA ARG A 33 -4.65 -4.20 7.56
C ARG A 33 -5.39 -4.48 8.88
N LEU A 34 -5.03 -3.78 9.96
CA LEU A 34 -5.67 -3.92 11.27
C LEU A 34 -7.03 -3.19 11.35
N HIS A 35 -7.17 -2.07 10.63
CA HIS A 35 -8.34 -1.20 10.68
C HIS A 35 -8.88 -0.87 9.27
N PRO A 36 -9.54 -1.83 8.59
CA PRO A 36 -9.99 -1.65 7.21
C PRO A 36 -11.03 -0.52 7.04
N TYR A 37 -11.77 -0.19 8.11
CA TYR A 37 -12.81 0.85 8.09
C TYR A 37 -12.26 2.27 7.95
N GLU A 38 -10.99 2.50 8.30
CA GLU A 38 -10.38 3.84 8.35
C GLU A 38 -9.62 4.21 7.06
N ILE A 39 -9.66 3.35 6.05
CA ILE A 39 -8.89 3.55 4.81
C ILE A 39 -9.22 4.85 4.10
N ASN A 40 -10.49 5.27 4.10
CA ASN A 40 -10.93 6.51 3.46
C ASN A 40 -10.28 7.74 4.09
N ASN A 41 -10.15 7.75 5.42
CA ASN A 41 -9.48 8.82 6.16
C ASN A 41 -7.97 8.82 5.86
N LEU A 42 -7.36 7.62 5.85
CA LEU A 42 -5.94 7.46 5.57
C LEU A 42 -5.58 7.93 4.15
N MET A 43 -6.34 7.50 3.14
CA MET A 43 -6.17 7.91 1.74
C MET A 43 -6.39 9.41 1.53
N SER A 44 -7.38 10.00 2.21
CA SER A 44 -7.61 11.45 2.17
C SER A 44 -6.40 12.23 2.68
N LYS A 45 -5.77 11.77 3.76
CA LYS A 45 -4.52 12.36 4.29
C LYS A 45 -3.35 12.13 3.32
N THR A 46 -3.14 10.90 2.83
CA THR A 46 -2.05 10.58 1.88
C THR A 46 -2.15 11.43 0.61
N HIS A 47 -3.35 11.70 0.12
CA HIS A 47 -3.58 12.55 -1.06
C HIS A 47 -3.07 14.00 -0.89
N VAL A 48 -3.06 14.53 0.33
CA VAL A 48 -2.45 15.84 0.61
C VAL A 48 -0.93 15.79 0.41
N TYR A 49 -0.28 14.73 0.88
CA TYR A 49 1.17 14.54 0.74
C TYR A 49 1.62 14.28 -0.70
N LEU A 50 0.76 13.69 -1.54
CA LEU A 50 1.01 13.56 -2.98
C LEU A 50 1.08 14.91 -3.72
N ARG A 51 0.44 15.95 -3.18
CA ARG A 51 0.46 17.32 -3.74
C ARG A 51 1.50 18.23 -3.07
N SER A 52 2.37 17.69 -2.22
CA SER A 52 3.45 18.45 -1.59
C SER A 52 4.45 18.97 -2.62
N SER A 53 5.11 20.10 -2.31
CA SER A 53 6.18 20.70 -3.14
C SER A 53 7.44 19.81 -3.20
N SER A 54 7.71 19.06 -2.13
CA SER A 54 8.85 18.14 -2.03
C SER A 54 8.69 16.92 -2.94
N TRP A 55 9.62 16.74 -3.88
CA TRP A 55 9.66 15.54 -4.73
C TRP A 55 9.77 14.26 -3.91
N GLU A 56 10.60 14.25 -2.88
CA GLU A 56 10.86 13.08 -2.07
C GLU A 56 9.64 12.64 -1.28
N THR A 57 8.87 13.61 -0.76
CA THR A 57 7.60 13.36 -0.08
C THR A 57 6.58 12.78 -1.04
N ARG A 58 6.56 13.20 -2.32
CA ARG A 58 5.70 12.59 -3.35
C ARG A 58 6.06 11.13 -3.63
N VAL A 59 7.36 10.83 -3.74
CA VAL A 59 7.84 9.45 -3.95
C VAL A 59 7.48 8.56 -2.76
N ALA A 60 7.70 9.04 -1.54
CA ALA A 60 7.35 8.32 -0.32
C ALA A 60 5.83 8.11 -0.19
N ALA A 61 5.02 9.11 -0.56
CA ALA A 61 3.56 8.99 -0.52
C ALA A 61 3.07 7.96 -1.55
N GLY A 62 3.70 7.87 -2.72
CA GLY A 62 3.44 6.80 -3.68
C GLY A 62 3.75 5.40 -3.13
N GLN A 63 4.86 5.25 -2.41
CA GLN A 63 5.20 3.99 -1.72
C GLN A 63 4.19 3.65 -0.63
N ALA A 64 3.67 4.64 0.09
CA ALA A 64 2.60 4.41 1.07
C ALA A 64 1.32 3.93 0.39
N VAL A 65 0.94 4.50 -0.76
CA VAL A 65 -0.24 4.03 -1.52
C VAL A 65 -0.05 2.58 -1.98
N ASP A 66 1.13 2.21 -2.48
CA ASP A 66 1.43 0.82 -2.87
C ASP A 66 1.34 -0.15 -1.66
N ALA A 67 1.92 0.23 -0.52
CA ALA A 67 1.85 -0.56 0.71
C ALA A 67 0.42 -0.70 1.23
N ILE A 68 -0.39 0.36 1.13
CA ILE A 68 -1.81 0.32 1.47
C ILE A 68 -2.53 -0.63 0.52
N ALA A 69 -2.37 -0.48 -0.80
CA ALA A 69 -3.05 -1.30 -1.80
C ALA A 69 -2.79 -2.81 -1.62
N LYS A 70 -1.56 -3.19 -1.29
CA LYS A 70 -1.18 -4.59 -1.01
C LYS A 70 -1.88 -5.18 0.21
N ASN A 71 -2.28 -4.35 1.17
CA ASN A 71 -2.93 -4.77 2.41
C ASN A 71 -4.47 -4.72 2.35
N VAL A 72 -5.05 -4.15 1.28
CA VAL A 72 -6.50 -4.06 1.12
C VAL A 72 -7.05 -5.35 0.53
N PRO A 73 -8.07 -5.97 1.15
CA PRO A 73 -8.72 -7.13 0.57
C PRO A 73 -9.39 -6.74 -0.75
N GLN A 74 -9.34 -7.64 -1.73
CA GLN A 74 -9.98 -7.45 -3.02
C GLN A 74 -11.46 -7.12 -2.80
N TRP A 75 -11.88 -5.95 -3.30
CA TRP A 75 -13.28 -5.56 -3.24
C TRP A 75 -14.09 -6.45 -4.18
N GLU A 76 -14.99 -7.27 -3.61
CA GLU A 76 -15.94 -8.08 -4.38
C GLU A 76 -17.30 -7.36 -4.45
N PRO A 77 -17.66 -6.75 -5.60
CA PRO A 77 -19.00 -6.21 -5.77
C PRO A 77 -20.01 -7.35 -5.75
N ARG A 78 -21.04 -7.24 -4.92
CA ARG A 78 -22.15 -8.21 -4.87
C ARG A 78 -22.80 -8.30 -6.25
N GLY A 79 -22.53 -9.38 -6.98
CA GLY A 79 -23.12 -9.67 -8.30
C GLY A 79 -22.15 -9.71 -9.48
N ALA A 80 -20.84 -9.50 -9.30
CA ALA A 80 -19.90 -9.75 -10.40
C ALA A 80 -19.71 -11.26 -10.62
N PRO A 81 -19.69 -11.74 -11.87
CA PRO A 81 -19.23 -13.10 -12.16
C PRO A 81 -17.79 -13.21 -11.64
N LYS A 82 -17.51 -14.27 -10.89
CA LYS A 82 -16.23 -14.52 -10.23
C LYS A 82 -15.14 -14.59 -11.29
N SER A 83 -14.47 -13.48 -11.57
CA SER A 83 -13.34 -13.49 -12.49
C SER A 83 -12.20 -14.22 -11.80
N GLU A 84 -11.93 -15.42 -12.28
CA GLU A 84 -10.76 -16.23 -11.95
C GLU A 84 -9.49 -15.41 -12.17
N SER A 85 -9.04 -14.70 -11.14
CA SER A 85 -7.71 -14.11 -11.06
C SER A 85 -6.93 -14.76 -9.91
N SER A 86 -7.02 -16.08 -9.82
CA SER A 86 -5.93 -16.88 -9.27
C SER A 86 -5.00 -17.15 -10.44
N MET A 87 -4.06 -16.23 -10.67
CA MET A 87 -2.93 -16.48 -11.55
C MET A 87 -2.21 -17.69 -10.96
N GLU A 88 -2.45 -18.86 -11.53
CA GLU A 88 -1.74 -20.08 -11.19
C GLU A 88 -0.25 -19.77 -11.24
N SER A 89 0.44 -19.98 -10.13
CA SER A 89 1.85 -20.30 -10.15
C SER A 89 1.99 -21.53 -11.05
N PHE A 90 2.28 -21.32 -12.33
CA PHE A 90 2.66 -22.37 -13.26
C PHE A 90 4.00 -22.92 -12.75
N VAL A 91 3.90 -23.87 -11.82
CA VAL A 91 4.99 -24.70 -11.39
C VAL A 91 5.51 -25.37 -12.66
N LEU A 92 6.73 -25.02 -13.03
CA LEU A 92 7.48 -25.61 -14.13
C LEU A 92 7.73 -27.10 -13.83
N THR A 93 6.71 -27.94 -13.96
CA THR A 93 6.88 -29.39 -14.14
C THR A 93 7.14 -29.62 -15.63
N GLY A 94 8.31 -29.18 -16.07
CA GLY A 94 8.85 -29.50 -17.39
C GLY A 94 9.36 -30.93 -17.41
N THR A 95 8.47 -31.92 -17.38
CA THR A 95 8.79 -33.27 -17.81
C THR A 95 8.54 -33.34 -19.31
N VAL A 96 9.57 -33.11 -20.10
CA VAL A 96 9.59 -33.37 -21.54
C VAL A 96 9.48 -34.88 -21.74
N LEU A 97 8.30 -35.35 -22.17
CA LEU A 97 8.16 -36.66 -22.82
C LEU A 97 8.36 -36.45 -24.33
N PHE A 98 9.54 -36.83 -24.82
CA PHE A 98 9.77 -37.11 -26.24
C PHE A 98 10.14 -38.59 -26.40
N SER A 99 9.39 -39.23 -27.30
CA SER A 99 9.48 -40.60 -27.86
C SER A 99 9.15 -41.79 -26.96
#